data_AF-A0A1H7MGD6-F1
#
_entry.id   AF-A0A1H7MGD6-F1
#
_cell.length_a   1.000
_cell.length_b   1.000
_cell.length_c   1.000
_cell.angle_alpha   90.00
_cell.angle_beta   90.00
_cell.angle_gamma   90.00
#
_symmetry.space_group_name_H-M   'P 1'
#
loop_
_entity.id
_entity.type
_entity.pdbx_description
1 polymer ?
#
loop_
_entity_poly.entity_id
_entity_poly.type
_entity_poly.pdbx_seq_one_letter_code
_entity_poly.pdbx_strand_id
1 'polypeptide(L)'
;MYVTKNGSTAAVKPDGDIISVCTNTNGKKDSIRALLEFTIKNGGTKFNSYSGNYGVYRHCGFEPRSWCEGVYEFYPDSWKKGRKTNPKEYDKEPIIFFEYTGKQSKYLDDKEFTSIVEYKGKDYDDAERIRDEGMKK
;
A
#
# COMPACT_ATOMS: atom_id res chain seq x y z
N MET A 1 -17.33 4.35 6.00
CA MET A 1 -16.66 5.30 5.08
C MET A 1 -16.52 6.63 5.81
N TYR A 2 -15.36 7.27 5.70
CA TYR A 2 -15.04 8.53 6.36
C TYR A 2 -14.71 9.59 5.32
N VAL A 3 -15.04 10.85 5.61
CA VAL A 3 -14.84 11.98 4.69
C VAL A 3 -14.10 13.10 5.42
N THR A 4 -13.03 13.63 4.81
CA THR A 4 -12.28 14.76 5.35
C THR A 4 -13.08 16.06 5.18
N LYS A 5 -12.69 17.12 5.90
CA LYS A 5 -13.27 18.46 5.70
C LYS A 5 -13.14 19.00 4.28
N ASN A 6 -12.16 18.51 3.52
CA ASN A 6 -11.90 18.92 2.14
C ASN A 6 -12.56 17.96 1.12
N GLY A 7 -13.35 16.98 1.58
CA GLY A 7 -14.12 16.06 0.73
C GLY A 7 -13.36 14.82 0.25
N SER A 8 -12.11 14.61 0.66
CA SER A 8 -11.41 13.35 0.39
C SER A 8 -12.04 12.21 1.20
N THR A 9 -12.00 10.98 0.70
CA THR A 9 -12.68 9.84 1.34
C THR A 9 -11.70 8.74 1.73
N ALA A 10 -12.03 8.04 2.81
CA ALA A 10 -11.33 6.83 3.23
C ALA A 10 -12.32 5.73 3.61
N ALA A 11 -11.99 4.48 3.27
CA ALA A 11 -12.74 3.30 3.66
C ALA A 11 -11.82 2.37 4.46
N VAL A 12 -12.24 2.03 5.68
CA VAL A 12 -11.50 1.17 6.60
C VAL A 12 -12.47 0.10 7.11
N LYS A 13 -12.04 -1.17 7.08
CA LYS A 13 -12.77 -2.29 7.68
C LYS A 13 -12.63 -2.31 9.21
N PRO A 14 -13.50 -3.02 9.95
CA PRO A 14 -13.38 -3.13 11.40
C PRO A 14 -12.05 -3.69 11.92
N ASP A 15 -11.34 -4.49 11.12
CA ASP A 15 -10.03 -5.05 11.45
C ASP A 15 -8.85 -4.11 11.12
N GLY A 16 -9.16 -2.87 10.72
CA GLY A 16 -8.20 -1.83 10.39
C GLY A 16 -7.61 -1.89 8.98
N ASP A 17 -8.09 -2.79 8.14
CA ASP A 17 -7.70 -2.84 6.74
C ASP A 17 -8.22 -1.62 5.96
N ILE A 18 -7.30 -0.85 5.38
CA ILE A 18 -7.59 0.34 4.57
C ILE A 18 -7.85 -0.11 3.13
N ILE A 19 -9.12 -0.06 2.74
CA ILE A 19 -9.58 -0.57 1.43
C ILE A 19 -9.46 0.49 0.34
N SER A 20 -9.60 1.75 0.71
CA SER A 20 -9.56 2.84 -0.26
C SER A 20 -9.23 4.16 0.40
N VAL A 21 -8.40 4.95 -0.29
CA VAL A 21 -8.18 6.37 -0.03
C VAL A 21 -8.34 7.13 -1.35
N CYS A 22 -9.24 8.10 -1.38
CA CYS A 22 -9.51 8.89 -2.58
C CYS A 22 -9.34 10.36 -2.24
N THR A 23 -8.42 11.02 -2.94
CA THR A 23 -8.23 12.47 -2.82
C THR A 23 -9.33 13.19 -3.58
N ASN A 24 -9.98 14.17 -2.96
CA ASN A 24 -10.88 15.05 -3.69
C ASN A 24 -10.07 15.90 -4.68
N THR A 25 -10.48 15.88 -5.95
CA THR A 25 -9.84 16.65 -7.02
C THR A 25 -10.49 18.01 -7.23
N ASN A 26 -11.66 18.27 -6.64
CA ASN A 26 -12.42 19.50 -6.76
C ASN A 26 -12.09 20.45 -5.60
N GLY A 27 -11.37 21.54 -5.88
CA GLY A 27 -11.01 22.54 -4.86
C GLY A 27 -9.74 22.20 -4.09
N LYS A 28 -9.71 22.51 -2.78
CA LYS A 28 -8.51 22.34 -1.95
C LYS A 28 -8.27 20.84 -1.69
N LYS A 29 -7.12 20.33 -2.16
CA LYS A 29 -6.74 18.92 -2.00
C LYS A 29 -6.12 18.68 -0.63
N ASP A 30 -6.44 17.53 -0.03
CA ASP A 30 -5.63 16.99 1.06
C ASP A 30 -4.31 16.46 0.49
N SER A 31 -3.22 16.63 1.23
CA SER A 31 -1.98 15.90 0.91
C SER A 31 -2.19 14.41 1.20
N ILE A 32 -1.47 13.54 0.51
CA ILE A 32 -1.53 12.10 0.78
C ILE A 32 -1.20 11.78 2.24
N ARG A 33 -0.23 12.49 2.83
CA ARG A 33 0.12 12.36 4.25
C ARG A 33 -1.06 12.72 5.15
N ALA A 34 -1.73 13.85 4.92
CA ALA A 34 -2.88 14.26 5.71
C ALA A 34 -4.06 13.28 5.56
N LEU A 35 -4.29 12.75 4.35
CA LEU A 35 -5.32 11.75 4.09
C LEU A 35 -5.03 10.42 4.81
N LEU A 36 -3.78 9.96 4.79
CA LEU A 36 -3.37 8.76 5.52
C LEU A 36 -3.47 8.97 7.04
N GLU A 37 -2.99 10.11 7.57
CA GLU A 37 -3.14 10.46 8.99
C GLU A 37 -4.61 10.50 9.43
N PHE A 38 -5.50 11.04 8.59
CA PHE A 38 -6.94 10.99 8.83
C PHE A 38 -7.46 9.55 8.82
N THR A 39 -7.03 8.73 7.86
CA THR A 39 -7.46 7.32 7.75
C THR A 39 -7.04 6.51 8.97
N ILE A 40 -5.81 6.71 9.46
CA ILE A 40 -5.28 6.07 10.67
C ILE A 40 -6.11 6.45 11.91
N LYS A 41 -6.44 7.74 12.06
CA LYS A 41 -7.30 8.23 13.15
C LYS A 41 -8.70 7.59 13.15
N ASN A 42 -9.14 7.08 12.01
CA ASN A 42 -10.42 6.40 11.85
C ASN A 42 -10.27 4.86 11.83
N GLY A 43 -9.18 4.33 12.40
CA GLY A 43 -8.97 2.91 12.64
C GLY A 43 -8.11 2.20 11.60
N GLY A 44 -7.56 2.92 10.61
CA GLY A 44 -6.69 2.31 9.60
C GLY A 44 -5.34 1.88 10.16
N THR A 45 -4.97 0.62 9.98
CA THR A 45 -3.72 0.04 10.52
C THR A 45 -2.92 -0.74 9.49
N LYS A 46 -3.54 -1.22 8.40
CA LYS A 46 -2.87 -2.04 7.38
C LYS A 46 -3.47 -1.83 6.01
N PHE A 47 -2.70 -2.15 4.97
CA PHE A 47 -3.16 -2.27 3.58
C PHE A 47 -2.12 -2.98 2.73
N ASN A 48 -2.39 -3.13 1.45
CA ASN A 48 -1.42 -3.55 0.45
C ASN A 48 -1.44 -2.59 -0.75
N SER A 49 -0.29 -2.44 -1.40
CA SER A 49 -0.16 -1.62 -2.60
C SER A 49 0.95 -2.15 -3.49
N TYR A 50 0.85 -1.87 -4.78
CA TYR A 50 1.97 -1.99 -5.69
C TYR A 50 3.20 -1.22 -5.20
N SER A 51 4.38 -1.79 -5.45
CA SER A 51 5.66 -1.38 -4.87
C SER A 51 6.12 0.02 -5.25
N GLY A 52 5.66 0.59 -6.35
CA GLY A 52 6.02 1.94 -6.80
C GLY A 52 5.54 3.04 -5.88
N ASN A 53 4.56 2.76 -5.01
CA ASN A 53 4.11 3.68 -3.98
C ASN A 53 4.89 3.53 -2.66
N TYR A 54 5.87 2.62 -2.58
CA TYR A 54 6.63 2.31 -1.36
C TYR A 54 7.21 3.56 -0.69
N GLY A 55 7.83 4.44 -1.48
CA GLY A 55 8.41 5.70 -0.98
C GLY A 55 7.40 6.58 -0.26
N VAL A 56 6.18 6.69 -0.77
CA VAL A 56 5.12 7.48 -0.12
C VAL A 56 4.77 6.90 1.25
N TYR A 57 4.54 5.59 1.30
CA TYR A 57 4.03 4.94 2.51
C TYR A 57 5.07 4.85 3.63
N ARG A 58 6.34 4.56 3.29
CA ARG A 58 7.42 4.59 4.31
C ARG A 58 7.55 5.95 4.97
N HIS A 59 7.37 7.05 4.24
CA HIS A 59 7.44 8.40 4.79
C HIS A 59 6.17 8.81 5.55
N CYS A 60 5.10 8.01 5.45
CA CYS A 60 3.85 8.20 6.17
C CYS A 60 3.68 7.26 7.38
N GLY A 61 4.75 6.60 7.83
CA GLY A 61 4.75 5.78 9.04
C GLY A 61 4.33 4.33 8.84
N PHE A 62 4.36 3.85 7.60
CA PHE A 62 4.07 2.45 7.27
C PHE A 62 5.35 1.65 7.06
N GLU A 63 5.43 0.49 7.69
CA GLU A 63 6.50 -0.48 7.51
C GLU A 63 6.01 -1.66 6.67
N PRO A 64 6.82 -2.16 5.73
CA PRO A 64 6.47 -3.34 4.95
C PRO A 64 6.62 -4.61 5.83
N ARG A 65 5.72 -5.57 5.65
CA ARG A 65 5.67 -6.83 6.42
C ARG A 65 5.77 -8.08 5.57
N SER A 66 5.26 -8.04 4.35
CA SER A 66 5.36 -9.13 3.38
C SER A 66 5.17 -8.61 1.97
N TRP A 67 5.46 -9.45 0.99
CA TRP A 67 5.24 -9.13 -0.42
C TRP A 67 4.96 -10.37 -1.26
N CYS A 68 4.31 -10.20 -2.40
CA CYS A 68 4.15 -11.24 -3.42
C CYS A 68 4.37 -10.66 -4.83
N GLU A 69 4.43 -11.54 -5.82
CA GLU A 69 4.43 -11.11 -7.22
C GLU A 69 3.10 -10.46 -7.59
N GLY A 70 3.13 -9.53 -8.56
CA GLY A 70 1.92 -8.86 -9.03
C GLY A 70 0.93 -9.84 -9.67
N VAL A 71 -0.32 -9.81 -9.22
CA VAL A 71 -1.41 -10.65 -9.74
C VAL A 71 -2.08 -9.93 -10.92
N TYR A 72 -1.73 -10.29 -12.15
CA TYR A 72 -2.19 -9.57 -13.35
C TYR A 72 -3.41 -10.17 -14.07
N GLU A 73 -3.97 -11.25 -13.54
CA GLU A 73 -5.04 -12.00 -14.22
C GLU A 73 -6.40 -11.28 -14.25
N PHE A 74 -6.63 -10.34 -13.33
CA PHE A 74 -7.88 -9.57 -13.24
C PHE A 74 -7.80 -8.20 -13.89
N TYR A 75 -6.72 -7.92 -14.61
CA TYR A 75 -6.51 -6.63 -15.22
C TYR A 75 -7.27 -6.49 -16.52
N PRO A 76 -7.91 -5.34 -16.78
CA PRO A 76 -8.49 -5.08 -18.09
C PRO A 76 -7.39 -5.05 -19.16
N ASP A 77 -7.70 -5.49 -20.38
CA ASP A 77 -6.74 -5.58 -21.49
C ASP A 77 -6.03 -4.23 -21.78
N SER A 78 -6.70 -3.11 -21.48
CA SER A 78 -6.16 -1.76 -21.64
C SER A 78 -5.15 -1.37 -20.55
N TRP A 79 -4.94 -2.20 -19.53
CA TRP A 79 -3.99 -1.91 -18.46
C TRP A 79 -2.56 -2.16 -18.90
N LYS A 80 -1.71 -1.13 -18.79
CA LYS A 80 -0.28 -1.25 -19.05
C LYS A 80 0.37 -1.95 -17.86
N LYS A 81 0.73 -3.22 -18.05
CA LYS A 81 1.15 -4.14 -16.97
C LYS A 81 2.40 -3.65 -16.25
N GLY A 82 2.22 -3.00 -15.11
CA GLY A 82 3.28 -2.70 -14.15
C GLY A 82 3.82 -1.26 -14.20
N ARG A 83 5.00 -1.05 -13.63
CA ARG A 83 5.62 0.28 -13.54
C ARG A 83 6.32 0.57 -14.85
N LYS A 84 6.07 1.75 -15.43
CA LYS A 84 6.82 2.21 -16.60
C LYS A 84 8.29 2.40 -16.21
N THR A 85 9.14 1.47 -16.62
CA THR A 85 10.58 1.50 -16.30
C THR A 85 11.37 2.20 -17.39
N ASN A 86 10.90 2.13 -18.64
CA ASN A 86 11.42 2.85 -19.79
C ASN A 86 10.28 3.32 -20.72
N PRO A 87 10.52 4.20 -21.71
CA PRO A 87 9.49 4.68 -22.64
C PRO A 87 8.64 3.58 -23.31
N LYS A 88 9.20 2.37 -23.46
CA LYS A 88 8.60 1.24 -24.19
C LYS A 88 8.32 0.00 -23.32
N GLU A 89 8.66 0.02 -22.04
CA GLU A 89 8.64 -1.18 -21.19
C GLU A 89 7.93 -0.92 -19.86
N TYR A 90 7.21 -1.93 -19.41
CA TYR A 90 6.56 -1.96 -18.10
C TYR A 90 6.97 -3.25 -17.41
N ASP A 91 7.56 -3.12 -16.22
CA ASP A 91 7.99 -4.26 -15.42
C ASP A 91 6.90 -4.64 -14.42
N LYS A 92 6.73 -5.95 -14.22
CA LYS A 92 5.86 -6.48 -13.17
C LYS A 92 6.27 -5.86 -11.83
N GLU A 93 5.27 -5.36 -11.14
CA GLU A 93 5.39 -4.64 -9.90
C GLU A 93 4.88 -5.53 -8.76
N PRO A 94 5.74 -5.87 -7.79
CA PRO A 94 5.31 -6.61 -6.61
C PRO A 94 4.21 -5.88 -5.84
N ILE A 95 3.40 -6.65 -5.12
CA ILE A 95 2.46 -6.12 -4.13
C ILE A 95 3.13 -6.21 -2.77
N ILE A 96 3.21 -5.09 -2.07
CA ILE A 96 3.76 -5.01 -0.72
C ILE A 96 2.62 -4.80 0.26
N PHE A 97 2.67 -5.54 1.36
CA PHE A 97 1.71 -5.52 2.45
C PHE A 97 2.32 -4.72 3.61
N PHE A 98 1.63 -3.67 4.03
CA PHE A 98 2.12 -2.68 4.98
C PHE A 98 1.34 -2.71 6.29
N GLU A 99 2.03 -2.35 7.36
CA GLU A 99 1.47 -2.05 8.68
C GLU A 99 1.81 -0.61 9.06
N TYR A 100 0.86 0.10 9.66
CA TYR A 100 1.12 1.38 10.30
C TYR A 100 1.80 1.17 11.66
N THR A 101 3.04 1.62 11.78
CA THR A 101 3.79 1.60 13.05
C THR A 101 4.14 3.01 13.54
N GLY A 102 3.80 4.03 12.76
CA GLY A 102 4.20 5.42 12.99
C GLY A 102 5.68 5.68 12.71
N LYS A 103 6.45 4.68 12.26
CA LYS A 103 7.88 4.77 12.02
C LYS A 103 8.17 4.74 10.52
N GLN A 104 9.25 5.41 10.13
CA GLN A 104 9.78 5.26 8.79
C GLN A 104 10.47 3.89 8.65
N SER A 105 10.13 3.15 7.61
CA SER A 105 10.76 1.86 7.31
C SER A 105 12.29 1.97 7.23
N LYS A 106 12.95 0.97 7.82
CA LYS A 106 14.42 0.79 7.74
C LYS A 106 14.89 0.52 6.31
N TYR A 107 14.06 -0.11 5.47
CA TYR A 107 14.39 -0.37 4.07
C TYR A 107 14.15 0.90 3.25
N LEU A 108 15.15 1.30 2.47
CA LEU A 108 15.20 2.56 1.74
C LEU A 108 14.28 2.59 0.52
N ASP A 109 14.18 1.46 -0.17
CA ASP A 109 13.34 1.30 -1.35
C ASP A 109 12.66 -0.07 -1.39
N ASP A 110 11.78 -0.25 -2.38
CA ASP A 110 11.01 -1.48 -2.55
C ASP A 110 11.90 -2.65 -2.97
N LYS A 111 12.98 -2.43 -3.72
CA LYS A 111 13.88 -3.49 -4.17
C LYS A 111 14.65 -4.10 -3.01
N GLU A 112 15.10 -3.26 -2.07
CA GLU A 112 15.74 -3.72 -0.85
C GLU A 112 14.81 -4.67 -0.07
N PHE A 113 13.57 -4.26 0.17
CA PHE A 113 12.60 -5.09 0.89
C PHE A 113 12.22 -6.37 0.14
N THR A 114 11.89 -6.25 -1.14
CA THR A 114 11.46 -7.39 -1.99
C THR A 114 12.60 -8.36 -2.31
N SER A 115 13.86 -8.03 -2.01
CA SER A 115 14.96 -8.99 -2.13
C SER A 115 14.98 -10.04 -1.00
N ILE A 116 14.23 -9.81 0.08
CA ILE A 116 14.23 -10.65 1.27
C ILE A 116 13.18 -11.75 1.13
N VAL A 117 13.66 -12.97 0.89
CA VAL A 117 12.83 -14.16 0.60
C VAL A 117 11.94 -14.56 1.78
N GLU A 118 12.38 -14.31 3.02
CA GLU A 118 11.60 -14.63 4.23
C GLU A 118 10.26 -13.87 4.29
N TYR A 119 10.18 -12.70 3.65
CA TYR A 119 8.96 -11.90 3.58
C TYR A 119 8.14 -12.18 2.31
N LYS A 120 8.58 -13.09 1.44
CA LYS A 120 7.89 -13.44 0.20
C LYS A 120 6.77 -14.45 0.48
N GLY A 121 5.53 -14.06 0.25
CA GLY A 121 4.40 -14.98 0.18
C GLY A 121 4.37 -15.75 -1.15
N LYS A 122 3.84 -16.97 -1.12
CA LYS A 122 3.67 -17.80 -2.32
C LYS A 122 2.70 -17.17 -3.33
N ASP A 123 1.67 -16.53 -2.82
CA ASP A 123 0.62 -15.83 -3.54
C ASP A 123 0.13 -14.63 -2.71
N TYR A 124 -0.96 -14.00 -3.16
CA TYR A 124 -1.54 -12.84 -2.49
C TYR A 124 -2.03 -13.17 -1.08
N ASP A 125 -2.79 -14.27 -0.94
CA ASP A 125 -3.41 -14.67 0.32
C ASP A 125 -2.36 -15.08 1.36
N ASP A 126 -1.30 -15.76 0.93
CA ASP A 126 -0.18 -16.13 1.79
C ASP A 126 0.60 -14.89 2.24
N ALA A 127 0.87 -13.93 1.34
CA ALA A 127 1.50 -12.67 1.74
C ALA A 127 0.62 -11.87 2.71
N GLU A 128 -0.69 -11.83 2.48
CA GLU A 128 -1.64 -11.21 3.40
C GLU A 128 -1.56 -11.82 4.80
N ARG A 129 -1.57 -13.16 4.86
CA ARG A 129 -1.47 -13.91 6.10
C ARG A 129 -0.16 -13.63 6.84
N ILE A 130 0.98 -13.60 6.14
CA ILE A 130 2.29 -13.28 6.74
C ILE A 130 2.28 -11.89 7.39
N ARG A 131 1.69 -10.88 6.74
CA ARG A 131 1.50 -9.54 7.34
C ARG A 131 0.68 -9.65 8.62
N ASP A 132 -0.51 -10.23 8.52
CA ASP A 132 -1.48 -10.25 9.62
C ASP A 132 -0.99 -11.06 10.84
N GLU A 133 -0.25 -12.15 10.62
CA GLU A 133 0.41 -12.90 11.69
C GLU A 133 1.55 -12.09 12.33
N GLY A 134 2.34 -11.38 11.53
CA GLY A 134 3.44 -10.54 12.03
C GLY A 134 2.99 -9.32 12.86
N MET A 135 1.74 -8.87 12.67
CA MET A 135 1.13 -7.75 13.41
C MET A 135 0.60 -8.14 14.80
N LYS A 136 0.30 -9.43 15.05
CA LYS A 136 -0.22 -9.91 16.33
C LYS A 136 0.93 -10.02 17.35
N LYS A 137 1.28 -8.93 18.01
CA LYS A 137 2.21 -8.89 19.14
C LYS A 137 1.56 -8.34 20.39
#